data_AF-C0LRD0-F1
#
_entry.id   AF-C0LRD0-F1
#
_cell.length_a   1.000
_cell.length_b   1.000
_cell.length_c   1.000
_cell.angle_alpha   90.00
_cell.angle_beta   90.00
_cell.angle_gamma   90.00
#
_symmetry.space_group_name_H-M   'P 1'
#
loop_
_entity.id
_entity.type
_entity.pdbx_description
1 polymer ?
#
loop_
_entity_poly.entity_id
_entity_poly.type
_entity_poly.pdbx_seq_one_letter_code
_entity_poly.pdbx_strand_id
1 'polypeptide(L)'
;MLQPKKSKFRKNHRGRLKGQTSKGMNLAFGNFALKALQPYWLTARQIEAARRVITRYTKRNGKLWIRIFPDKIITKRAAETRMGSGNIRIHN
;
A
#
# COMPACT_ATOMS: atom_id res chain seq x y z
N MET A 1 3.56 10.06 5.29
CA MET A 1 3.32 8.73 4.70
C MET A 1 1.97 8.73 4.02
N LEU A 2 1.80 8.08 2.87
CA LEU A 2 0.53 8.05 2.13
C LEU A 2 -0.56 7.41 3.00
N GLN A 3 -1.67 8.12 3.20
CA GLN A 3 -2.83 7.65 3.97
C GLN A 3 -4.09 8.38 3.51
N PRO A 4 -5.26 7.71 3.46
CA PRO A 4 -6.52 8.39 3.18
C PRO A 4 -6.88 9.42 4.26
N LYS A 5 -7.31 10.62 3.83
CA LYS A 5 -7.66 11.74 4.72
C LYS A 5 -8.87 11.45 5.60
N LYS A 6 -9.90 10.79 5.05
CA LYS A 6 -11.15 10.46 5.75
C LYS A 6 -11.60 9.07 5.33
N SER A 7 -12.08 8.28 6.29
CA SER A 7 -12.75 7.00 6.04
C SER A 7 -14.10 6.98 6.76
N LYS A 8 -15.12 6.37 6.15
CA LYS A 8 -16.44 6.20 6.78
C LYS A 8 -16.35 5.27 8.00
N PHE A 9 -15.56 4.21 7.88
CA PHE A 9 -15.36 3.21 8.92
C PHE A 9 -13.88 3.10 9.27
N ARG A 10 -13.60 3.00 10.58
CA ARG A 10 -12.24 2.91 11.12
C ARG A 10 -11.66 1.48 11.02
N LYS A 11 -12.50 0.48 10.78
CA LYS A 11 -12.13 -0.94 10.85
C LYS A 11 -12.72 -1.65 9.62
N ASN A 12 -11.84 -2.34 8.89
CA ASN A 12 -12.21 -3.09 7.70
C ASN A 12 -11.81 -4.56 7.86
N HIS A 13 -12.55 -5.46 7.23
CA HIS A 13 -12.11 -6.84 7.06
C HIS A 13 -10.88 -6.89 6.16
N ARG A 14 -9.95 -7.82 6.44
CA ARG A 14 -8.72 -7.99 5.63
C ARG A 14 -9.07 -8.30 4.18
N GLY A 15 -10.08 -9.13 3.94
CA GLY A 15 -10.41 -9.66 2.62
C GLY A 15 -9.41 -10.73 2.19
N ARG A 16 -9.48 -11.14 0.92
CA ARG A 16 -8.62 -12.19 0.36
C ARG A 16 -8.04 -11.73 -0.97
N LEU A 17 -6.72 -11.88 -1.13
CA LEU A 17 -6.04 -11.63 -2.40
C LEU A 17 -6.21 -12.88 -3.26
N LYS A 18 -7.01 -12.80 -4.33
CA LYS A 18 -7.21 -13.88 -5.31
C LYS A 18 -7.23 -13.31 -6.71
N GLY A 19 -6.84 -14.16 -7.67
CA GLY A 19 -6.93 -13.87 -9.09
C GLY A 19 -5.90 -12.86 -9.58
N GLN A 20 -6.08 -12.46 -10.84
CA GLN A 20 -5.30 -11.39 -11.48
C GLN A 20 -6.11 -10.10 -11.53
N THR A 21 -5.41 -8.97 -11.46
CA THR A 21 -6.07 -7.66 -11.53
C THR A 21 -6.53 -7.38 -12.97
N SER A 22 -7.81 -7.06 -13.14
CA SER A 22 -8.39 -6.70 -14.45
C SER A 22 -8.09 -5.26 -14.88
N LYS A 23 -7.77 -4.37 -13.94
CA LYS A 23 -7.53 -2.94 -14.17
C LYS A 23 -6.08 -2.54 -13.85
N GLY A 24 -5.56 -1.55 -14.57
CA GLY A 24 -4.24 -0.98 -14.28
C GLY A 24 -3.05 -1.84 -14.73
N MET A 25 -3.29 -2.85 -15.57
CA MET A 25 -2.22 -3.71 -16.11
C MET A 25 -1.41 -3.01 -17.22
N ASN A 26 -2.04 -2.10 -17.96
CA ASN A 26 -1.40 -1.37 -19.06
C ASN A 26 -0.64 -0.14 -18.55
N LEU A 27 0.44 0.21 -19.23
CA LEU A 27 1.22 1.42 -19.00
C LEU A 27 0.41 2.64 -19.46
N ALA A 28 0.00 3.48 -18.51
CA ALA A 28 -0.75 4.71 -18.82
C ALA A 28 0.15 5.95 -18.91
N PHE A 29 1.31 5.92 -18.26
CA PHE A 29 2.21 7.07 -18.14
C PHE A 29 3.66 6.61 -18.27
N GLY A 30 4.49 7.46 -18.89
CA GLY A 30 5.92 7.20 -19.08
C GLY A 30 6.20 6.09 -20.10
N ASN A 31 7.47 5.74 -20.22
CA ASN A 31 7.97 4.76 -21.19
C ASN A 31 8.25 3.39 -20.56
N PHE A 32 8.44 3.34 -19.23
CA PHE A 32 8.79 2.13 -18.48
C PHE A 32 7.97 2.01 -17.20
N ALA A 33 7.70 0.77 -16.75
CA ALA A 33 7.05 0.50 -15.48
C ALA A 33 7.51 -0.80 -14.82
N LEU A 34 7.26 -0.89 -13.52
CA LEU A 34 7.44 -2.09 -12.71
C LEU A 34 6.09 -2.77 -12.51
N LYS A 35 5.99 -4.04 -12.89
CA LYS A 35 4.79 -4.88 -12.74
C LYS A 35 5.00 -5.91 -11.63
N ALA A 36 4.03 -6.02 -10.73
CA ALA A 36 4.02 -7.09 -9.74
C ALA A 36 3.64 -8.43 -10.40
N LEU A 37 4.40 -9.47 -10.10
CA LEU A 37 4.16 -10.83 -10.60
C LEU A 37 3.34 -11.68 -9.61
N GLN A 38 3.34 -11.31 -8.33
CA GLN A 38 2.74 -12.07 -7.25
C GLN A 38 1.81 -11.20 -6.40
N PRO A 39 0.75 -11.79 -5.82
CA PRO A 39 -0.14 -11.07 -4.91
C PRO A 39 0.56 -10.79 -3.58
N TYR A 40 0.59 -9.52 -3.17
CA TYR A 40 1.22 -9.11 -1.92
C TYR A 40 0.49 -7.90 -1.28
N TRP A 41 0.54 -7.83 0.05
CA TRP A 41 0.05 -6.68 0.82
C TRP A 41 1.14 -5.61 0.95
N LEU A 42 1.03 -4.55 0.16
CA LEU A 42 2.03 -3.48 0.17
C LEU A 42 1.71 -2.39 1.19
N THR A 43 2.70 -2.01 1.98
CA THR A 43 2.60 -0.95 2.99
C THR A 43 3.02 0.41 2.44
N ALA A 44 2.53 1.49 3.06
CA ALA A 44 2.95 2.86 2.73
C ALA A 44 4.47 3.06 2.88
N ARG A 45 5.13 2.31 3.81
CA ARG A 45 6.58 2.40 4.06
C ARG A 45 7.37 1.82 2.91
N GLN A 46 6.94 0.68 2.39
CA GLN A 46 7.58 0.04 1.24
C GLN A 46 7.47 0.92 -0.01
N ILE A 47 6.30 1.53 -0.26
CA ILE A 47 6.11 2.45 -1.40
C ILE A 47 7.07 3.63 -1.30
N GLU A 48 7.17 4.25 -0.11
CA GLU A 48 8.03 5.41 0.10
C GLU A 48 9.52 5.04 0.02
N ALA A 49 9.91 3.87 0.54
CA ALA A 49 11.27 3.36 0.41
C ALA A 49 11.66 3.16 -1.07
N ALA A 50 10.80 2.48 -1.84
CA ALA A 50 11.03 2.26 -3.27
C ALA A 50 11.11 3.59 -4.05
N ARG A 51 10.19 4.53 -3.78
CA ARG A 51 10.20 5.87 -4.39
C ARG A 51 11.52 6.60 -4.11
N ARG A 52 11.95 6.65 -2.84
CA ARG A 52 13.21 7.31 -2.43
C ARG A 52 14.42 6.71 -3.13
N VAL A 53 14.48 5.38 -3.24
CA VAL A 53 15.58 4.68 -3.91
C VAL A 53 15.62 5.04 -5.39
N ILE A 54 14.50 4.92 -6.11
CA ILE A 54 14.43 5.24 -7.54
C ILE A 54 14.83 6.70 -7.79
N THR A 55 14.24 7.63 -7.04
CA THR A 55 14.56 9.07 -7.17
C THR A 55 16.04 9.37 -6.87
N ARG A 56 16.68 8.62 -5.97
CA ARG A 56 18.12 8.77 -5.69
C ARG A 56 18.97 8.28 -6.85
N TYR A 57 18.66 7.11 -7.40
CA TYR A 57 19.41 6.52 -8.52
C TYR A 57 19.29 7.36 -9.79
N THR A 58 18.11 7.94 -10.07
CA THR A 58 17.94 8.85 -11.21
C THR A 58 18.48 10.26 -10.96
N LYS A 59 19.16 10.50 -9.81
CA LYS A 59 19.67 11.81 -9.39
C LYS A 59 18.60 12.90 -9.42
N ARG A 60 17.34 12.55 -9.10
CA ARG A 60 16.13 13.40 -9.20
C ARG A 60 15.83 13.91 -10.61
N ASN A 61 16.48 13.34 -11.62
CA ASN A 61 16.17 13.60 -13.01
C ASN A 61 15.08 12.62 -13.48
N GLY A 62 14.14 13.11 -14.28
CA GLY A 62 13.00 12.32 -14.77
C GLY A 62 11.75 12.36 -13.87
N LYS A 63 10.62 11.97 -14.46
CA LYS A 63 9.30 11.93 -13.82
C LYS A 63 8.99 10.51 -13.36
N LEU A 64 8.51 10.38 -12.12
CA LEU A 64 8.10 9.10 -11.51
C LEU A 64 6.63 9.15 -11.15
N TRP A 65 5.86 8.15 -11.58
CA TRP A 65 4.46 7.99 -11.22
C TRP A 65 4.26 6.78 -10.31
N ILE A 66 3.58 7.00 -9.18
CA ILE A 66 3.15 5.91 -8.29
C ILE A 66 1.69 5.62 -8.61
N ARG A 67 1.40 4.40 -9.08
CA ARG A 67 0.06 4.00 -9.52
C ARG A 67 -0.77 3.28 -8.45
N ILE A 68 -0.20 3.12 -7.26
CA ILE A 68 -0.80 2.39 -6.15
C ILE A 68 -0.91 3.30 -4.93
N PHE A 69 -1.98 3.16 -4.16
CA PHE A 69 -2.22 3.96 -2.97
C PHE A 69 -2.69 3.05 -1.82
N PRO A 70 -2.14 3.19 -0.61
CA PRO A 70 -2.55 2.40 0.55
C PRO A 70 -3.83 2.99 1.15
N ASP A 71 -4.99 2.62 0.61
CA ASP A 71 -6.32 3.02 1.09
C ASP A 71 -6.85 2.13 2.22
N LYS A 72 -6.45 0.84 2.23
CA LYS A 72 -6.92 -0.11 3.23
C LYS A 72 -6.20 0.02 4.56
N ILE A 73 -7.00 0.16 5.61
CA ILE A 73 -6.56 0.22 7.00
C ILE A 73 -6.36 -1.18 7.57
N ILE A 74 -5.25 -1.42 8.26
CA ILE A 74 -4.95 -2.66 8.99
C ILE A 74 -4.95 -2.40 10.50
N THR A 75 -5.57 -3.30 11.27
CA THR A 75 -5.62 -3.21 12.74
C THR A 75 -4.69 -4.23 13.37
N LYS A 76 -4.09 -3.87 14.51
CA LYS A 76 -3.20 -4.73 15.29
C LYS A 76 -3.52 -4.58 16.78
N ARG A 77 -3.43 -5.68 17.53
CA ARG A 77 -3.50 -5.67 18.99
C ARG A 77 -2.16 -5.21 19.59
N ALA A 78 -2.22 -4.55 20.75
CA ALA A 78 -1.00 -4.23 21.50
C ALA A 78 -0.32 -5.52 21.97
N ALA A 79 0.99 -5.44 22.20
CA ALA A 79 1.71 -6.52 22.86
C ALA A 79 1.08 -6.83 24.23
N GLU A 80 1.16 -8.08 24.68
CA GLU A 80 0.73 -8.53 26.02
C GLU A 80 -0.80 -8.46 26.30
N THR A 81 -1.62 -8.18 25.28
CA THR A 81 -3.07 -8.18 25.43
C THR A 81 -3.69 -9.56 25.15
N ARG A 82 -4.61 -10.00 26.02
CA ARG A 82 -5.37 -11.25 25.81
C ARG A 82 -6.36 -11.13 24.64
N MET A 83 -6.79 -12.28 24.13
CA MET A 83 -7.86 -12.36 23.13
C MET A 83 -9.22 -11.95 23.72
N GLY A 84 -10.18 -11.53 22.89
CA GLY A 84 -11.45 -10.94 23.36
C GLY A 84 -11.48 -9.41 23.28
N SER A 85 -12.46 -8.76 23.93
CA SER A 85 -12.64 -7.30 24.07
C SER A 85 -12.78 -6.44 22.80
N GLY A 86 -13.11 -7.07 21.66
CA GLY A 86 -13.37 -6.37 20.39
C GLY A 86 -12.12 -6.07 19.57
N ASN A 87 -12.31 -5.43 18.42
CA ASN A 87 -11.22 -5.15 17.47
C ASN A 87 -10.45 -3.87 17.83
N ILE A 88 -9.12 -3.94 17.84
CA ILE A 88 -8.19 -2.96 18.43
C ILE A 88 -7.69 -1.93 17.38
N ARG A 89 -6.87 -0.98 17.85
CA ARG A 89 -6.29 0.21 17.19
C ARG A 89 -5.70 -0.06 15.80
N ILE A 90 -5.73 1.00 15.00
CA ILE A 90 -5.20 1.05 13.63
C ILE A 90 -3.68 1.10 13.67
N HIS A 91 -3.01 0.32 12.83
CA HIS A 91 -1.58 0.40 12.57
C HIS A 91 -1.37 0.82 11.11
N ASN A 92 -0.57 1.86 10.88
CA ASN A 92 -0.23 2.36 9.54
C ASN A 92 1.20 1.99 9.13
#